data_AF-A0A7S4SLI9-F1
#
_entry.id   AF-A0A7S4SLI9-F1
#
_cell.length_a   1.000
_cell.length_b   1.000
_cell.length_c   1.000
_cell.angle_alpha   90.00
_cell.angle_beta   90.00
_cell.angle_gamma   90.00
#
_symmetry.space_group_name_H-M   'P 1'
#
loop_
_entity.id
_entity.type
_entity.pdbx_description
1 polymer ?
#
loop_
_entity_poly.entity_id
_entity_poly.type
_entity_poly.pdbx_seq_one_letter_code
_entity_poly.pdbx_strand_id
1 'polypeptide(L)'
;PSSDFTGQDTFVFQDKRGGAYHHNLKTGQRVWKTGYDARPSSDFTDGLTMLADGVVYTVHSDGACCRANQPANLRAYDASTGTELWKHDFPHPANSQAAVGHLGRGSGVSDHLSVVMPIGAQPAGILDDYKSSIIALDAKTGEKEWEFAFPDYIDILDAGDRTRYEHGTLCLPNPYGSPS
;
A
#
# COMPACT_ATOMS: atom_id res chain seq x y z
N PRO A 1 2.74 7.49 15.61
CA PRO A 1 3.41 8.29 14.55
C PRO A 1 4.03 7.35 13.52
N SER A 2 3.49 7.34 12.31
CA SER A 2 4.11 6.69 11.15
C SER A 2 5.31 7.52 10.72
N SER A 3 6.48 6.88 10.62
CA SER A 3 7.69 7.51 10.08
C SER A 3 8.59 6.44 9.52
N ASP A 4 9.19 6.67 8.36
CA ASP A 4 10.17 5.75 7.77
C ASP A 4 11.54 5.75 8.48
N PHE A 5 11.67 6.59 9.52
CA PHE A 5 12.82 6.61 10.41
C PHE A 5 12.58 5.68 11.60
N THR A 6 13.55 4.83 11.89
CA THR A 6 13.46 3.87 13.01
C THR A 6 13.78 4.50 14.37
N GLY A 7 14.29 5.75 14.37
CA GLY A 7 14.81 6.43 15.55
C GLY A 7 16.25 6.02 15.95
N GLN A 8 16.88 5.06 15.24
CA GLN A 8 18.21 4.54 15.56
C GLN A 8 19.30 5.00 14.57
N ASP A 9 19.23 6.23 14.08
CA ASP A 9 20.04 6.71 12.94
C ASP A 9 19.90 5.81 11.69
N THR A 10 18.73 5.20 11.51
CA THR A 10 18.43 4.39 10.33
C THR A 10 17.07 4.72 9.76
N PHE A 11 16.89 4.39 8.49
CA PHE A 11 15.65 4.60 7.76
C PHE A 11 15.36 3.41 6.85
N VAL A 12 14.08 3.22 6.55
CA VAL A 12 13.60 2.22 5.62
C VAL A 12 12.95 2.88 4.41
N PHE A 13 12.97 2.19 3.28
CA PHE A 13 12.22 2.59 2.09
C PHE A 13 11.99 1.38 1.20
N GLN A 14 11.12 1.54 0.20
CA GLN A 14 10.88 0.54 -0.82
C GLN A 14 11.23 1.04 -2.21
N ASP A 15 11.63 0.12 -3.08
CA ASP A 15 11.69 0.39 -4.51
C ASP A 15 10.30 0.22 -5.16
N LYS A 16 10.21 0.60 -6.44
CA LYS A 16 8.98 0.53 -7.24
C LYS A 16 8.37 -0.87 -7.38
N ARG A 17 9.09 -1.92 -6.94
CA ARG A 17 8.65 -3.32 -7.00
C ARG A 17 8.35 -3.87 -5.61
N GLY A 18 8.24 -3.03 -4.59
CA GLY A 18 7.97 -3.47 -3.22
C GLY A 18 9.16 -4.11 -2.52
N GLY A 19 10.37 -4.03 -3.10
CA GLY A 19 11.59 -4.46 -2.43
C GLY A 19 11.91 -3.52 -1.26
N ALA A 20 12.08 -4.07 -0.06
CA ALA A 20 12.33 -3.29 1.16
C ALA A 20 13.83 -3.15 1.43
N TYR A 21 14.22 -1.96 1.89
CA TYR A 21 15.60 -1.61 2.18
C TYR A 21 15.68 -0.92 3.54
N HIS A 22 16.76 -1.19 4.26
CA HIS A 22 17.08 -0.53 5.52
C HIS A 22 18.54 -0.05 5.48
N HIS A 23 18.74 1.23 5.74
CA HIS A 23 20.04 1.87 5.67
C HIS A 23 20.35 2.69 6.90
N ASN A 24 21.65 2.78 7.20
CA ASN A 24 22.16 3.76 8.13
C ASN A 24 22.08 5.17 7.52
N LEU A 25 21.50 6.10 8.26
CA LEU A 25 21.25 7.48 7.85
C LEU A 25 22.54 8.29 7.72
N LYS A 26 23.57 7.98 8.51
CA LYS A 26 24.84 8.71 8.55
C LYS A 26 25.84 8.23 7.51
N THR A 27 25.92 6.91 7.31
CA THR A 27 26.93 6.29 6.44
C THR A 27 26.37 5.88 5.08
N GLY A 28 25.05 5.81 4.92
CA GLY A 28 24.40 5.25 3.73
C GLY A 28 24.61 3.74 3.57
N GLN A 29 25.23 3.06 4.56
CA GLN A 29 25.44 1.63 4.49
C GLN A 29 24.13 0.88 4.64
N ARG A 30 23.93 -0.14 3.81
CA ARG A 30 22.79 -1.04 3.88
C ARG A 30 22.92 -1.97 5.08
N VAL A 31 21.92 -1.95 5.95
CA VAL A 31 21.76 -2.90 7.05
C VAL A 31 21.20 -4.22 6.49
N TRP A 32 20.07 -4.15 5.80
CA TRP A 32 19.49 -5.29 5.09
C TRP A 32 18.69 -4.85 3.85
N LYS A 33 18.39 -5.83 2.99
CA LYS A 33 17.47 -5.71 1.84
C LYS A 33 16.71 -7.03 1.68
N THR A 34 15.41 -6.95 1.44
CA THR A 34 14.50 -8.09 1.25
C THR A 34 13.42 -7.76 0.21
N GLY A 35 12.55 -8.70 -0.13
CA GLY A 35 11.38 -8.50 -1.02
C GLY A 35 11.69 -8.21 -2.50
N TYR A 36 12.96 -8.04 -2.87
CA TYR A 36 13.38 -7.74 -4.25
C TYR A 36 13.50 -8.99 -5.11
N ASP A 37 12.70 -9.09 -6.17
CA ASP A 37 12.96 -10.03 -7.27
C ASP A 37 13.92 -9.39 -8.29
N ALA A 38 15.06 -10.06 -8.51
CA ALA A 38 16.10 -9.62 -9.43
C ALA A 38 15.74 -9.76 -10.91
N ARG A 39 14.58 -10.36 -11.22
CA ARG A 39 14.14 -10.56 -12.60
C ARG A 39 13.75 -9.24 -13.26
N PRO A 40 14.03 -9.07 -14.56
CA PRO A 40 13.43 -8.00 -15.34
C PRO A 40 11.91 -8.16 -15.35
N SER A 41 11.20 -7.16 -14.84
CA SER A 41 9.75 -7.10 -14.84
C SER A 41 9.27 -5.66 -15.07
N SER A 42 8.04 -5.54 -15.56
CA SER A 42 7.33 -4.26 -15.66
C SER A 42 6.60 -3.89 -14.37
N ASP A 43 6.75 -4.69 -13.31
CA ASP A 43 6.12 -4.51 -12.00
C ASP A 43 6.36 -3.09 -11.49
N PHE A 44 5.28 -2.50 -10.98
CA PHE A 44 5.25 -1.12 -10.59
C PHE A 44 4.18 -0.90 -9.53
N THR A 45 4.55 -0.19 -8.47
CA THR A 45 3.63 0.39 -7.50
C THR A 45 4.06 1.83 -7.18
N ASP A 46 3.10 2.72 -6.99
CA ASP A 46 3.31 4.03 -6.34
C ASP A 46 3.20 3.92 -4.81
N GLY A 47 3.00 2.71 -4.29
CA GLY A 47 3.01 2.49 -2.86
C GLY A 47 4.31 2.99 -2.23
N LEU A 48 4.24 3.31 -0.94
CA LEU A 48 5.42 3.62 -0.14
C LEU A 48 5.52 2.64 1.03
N THR A 49 6.72 2.56 1.60
CA THR A 49 6.93 1.84 2.84
C THR A 49 6.11 2.46 3.95
N MET A 50 5.71 1.66 4.91
CA MET A 50 5.19 2.15 6.19
C MET A 50 5.93 1.44 7.32
N LEU A 51 6.41 2.19 8.30
CA LEU A 51 7.02 1.65 9.51
C LEU A 51 6.14 1.98 10.73
N ALA A 52 5.71 0.95 11.43
CA ALA A 52 4.95 1.05 12.66
C ALA A 52 5.28 -0.13 13.59
N ASP A 53 5.47 0.15 14.88
CA ASP A 53 5.72 -0.85 15.93
C ASP A 53 6.80 -1.90 15.59
N GLY A 54 7.89 -1.46 14.97
CA GLY A 54 8.99 -2.35 14.57
C GLY A 54 8.69 -3.24 13.37
N VAL A 55 7.60 -2.98 12.64
CA VAL A 55 7.22 -3.70 11.42
C VAL A 55 7.26 -2.76 10.22
N VAL A 56 7.89 -3.23 9.15
CA VAL A 56 8.00 -2.55 7.86
C VAL A 56 7.00 -3.19 6.90
N TYR A 57 6.07 -2.39 6.39
CA TYR A 57 5.09 -2.82 5.39
C TYR A 57 5.52 -2.34 4.00
N THR A 58 5.48 -3.24 3.02
CA THR A 58 5.71 -2.91 1.61
C THR A 58 4.58 -3.39 0.72
N VAL A 59 4.40 -2.70 -0.38
CA VAL A 59 3.36 -2.97 -1.37
C VAL A 59 4.02 -3.39 -2.68
N HIS A 60 3.45 -4.37 -3.35
CA HIS A 60 3.87 -4.82 -4.67
C HIS A 60 2.64 -4.95 -5.58
N SER A 61 2.78 -4.58 -6.85
CA SER A 61 1.80 -4.87 -7.89
C SER A 61 2.51 -5.47 -9.10
N ASP A 62 1.93 -6.55 -9.62
CA ASP A 62 2.44 -7.24 -10.80
C ASP A 62 2.19 -6.39 -12.05
N GLY A 63 3.14 -6.40 -12.97
CA GLY A 63 2.97 -5.76 -14.27
C GLY A 63 3.00 -4.22 -14.25
N ALA A 64 2.80 -3.64 -15.43
CA ALA A 64 2.80 -2.19 -15.60
C ALA A 64 1.59 -1.54 -14.91
N CYS A 65 1.75 -0.27 -14.51
CA CYS A 65 0.73 0.49 -13.82
C CYS A 65 -0.65 0.46 -14.53
N CYS A 66 -1.68 0.70 -13.72
CA CYS A 66 -3.04 1.04 -14.18
C CYS A 66 -3.80 -0.08 -14.92
N ARG A 67 -3.46 -1.35 -14.69
CA ARG A 67 -4.18 -2.51 -15.25
C ARG A 67 -5.09 -3.15 -14.20
N ALA A 68 -6.41 -3.23 -14.47
CA ALA A 68 -7.45 -3.71 -13.55
C ALA A 68 -7.20 -5.09 -12.90
N ASN A 69 -6.59 -6.01 -13.67
CA ASN A 69 -6.51 -7.43 -13.32
C ASN A 69 -5.07 -7.90 -13.13
N GLN A 70 -4.25 -7.13 -12.43
CA GLN A 70 -2.93 -7.60 -11.99
C GLN A 70 -2.98 -7.96 -10.51
N PRO A 71 -2.40 -9.12 -10.12
CA PRO A 71 -2.22 -9.43 -8.71
C PRO A 71 -1.35 -8.39 -8.01
N ALA A 72 -1.50 -8.32 -6.70
CA ALA A 72 -0.65 -7.53 -5.84
C ALA A 72 -0.41 -8.26 -4.53
N ASN A 73 0.51 -7.74 -3.71
CA ASN A 73 0.64 -8.19 -2.33
C ASN A 73 1.06 -7.05 -1.40
N LEU A 74 0.64 -7.18 -0.15
CA LEU A 74 1.17 -6.43 0.98
C LEU A 74 2.03 -7.39 1.81
N ARG A 75 3.22 -6.95 2.19
CA ARG A 75 4.15 -7.75 2.99
C ARG A 75 4.54 -7.00 4.24
N ALA A 76 4.78 -7.75 5.31
CA ALA A 76 5.31 -7.23 6.56
C ALA A 76 6.67 -7.86 6.85
N TYR A 77 7.60 -7.03 7.30
CA TYR A 77 8.94 -7.44 7.68
C TYR A 77 9.29 -6.95 9.08
N ASP A 78 10.02 -7.75 9.83
CA ASP A 78 10.65 -7.30 11.06
C ASP A 78 11.67 -6.20 10.73
N ALA A 79 11.52 -5.01 11.31
CA ALA A 79 12.35 -3.85 10.99
C ALA A 79 13.83 -4.05 11.35
N SER A 80 14.12 -4.88 12.35
CA SER A 80 15.49 -5.11 12.82
C SER A 80 16.24 -6.09 11.91
N THR A 81 15.56 -7.11 11.39
CA THR A 81 16.19 -8.22 10.64
C THR A 81 15.89 -8.22 9.15
N GLY A 82 14.79 -7.60 8.72
CA GLY A 82 14.27 -7.71 7.35
C GLY A 82 13.61 -9.07 7.06
N THR A 83 13.33 -9.87 8.09
CA THR A 83 12.66 -11.18 7.96
C THR A 83 11.18 -10.97 7.63
N GLU A 84 10.66 -11.68 6.63
CA GLU A 84 9.23 -11.65 6.29
C GLU A 84 8.41 -12.27 7.44
N LEU A 85 7.49 -11.49 7.99
CA LEU A 85 6.57 -11.91 9.05
C LEU A 85 5.32 -12.54 8.44
N TRP A 86 4.77 -11.88 7.42
CA TRP A 86 3.61 -12.34 6.68
C TRP A 86 3.52 -11.67 5.31
N LYS A 87 2.70 -12.27 4.44
CA LYS A 87 2.34 -11.76 3.12
C LYS A 87 0.84 -11.97 2.90
N HIS A 88 0.16 -10.95 2.41
CA HIS A 88 -1.23 -11.02 1.99
C HIS A 88 -1.32 -10.75 0.48
N ASP A 89 -1.82 -11.71 -0.28
CA ASP A 89 -1.98 -11.59 -1.74
C ASP A 89 -3.37 -11.03 -2.07
N PHE A 90 -3.44 -10.16 -3.07
CA PHE A 90 -4.67 -9.56 -3.57
C PHE A 90 -4.91 -9.94 -5.03
N PRO A 91 -6.18 -10.16 -5.44
CA PRO A 91 -6.52 -10.48 -6.83
C PRO A 91 -6.45 -9.27 -7.77
N HIS A 92 -6.39 -8.06 -7.22
CA HIS A 92 -6.34 -6.79 -7.95
C HIS A 92 -5.14 -5.95 -7.47
N PRO A 93 -4.70 -4.94 -8.24
CA PRO A 93 -3.50 -4.19 -7.93
C PRO A 93 -3.60 -3.45 -6.61
N ALA A 94 -2.44 -3.12 -6.05
CA ALA A 94 -2.29 -2.31 -4.85
C ALA A 94 -1.19 -1.26 -5.14
N ASN A 95 -1.59 0.00 -5.34
CA ASN A 95 -0.72 1.05 -5.87
C ASN A 95 -0.53 2.24 -4.93
N SER A 96 -1.03 2.16 -3.69
CA SER A 96 -0.95 3.24 -2.70
C SER A 96 -0.13 2.81 -1.49
N GLN A 97 0.20 3.77 -0.62
CA GLN A 97 0.76 3.46 0.68
C GLN A 97 -0.35 2.89 1.58
N ALA A 98 -0.01 1.88 2.38
CA ALA A 98 -0.93 1.39 3.40
C ALA A 98 -0.99 2.36 4.59
N ALA A 99 -2.15 2.48 5.23
CA ALA A 99 -2.26 3.15 6.53
C ALA A 99 -2.09 2.13 7.65
N VAL A 100 -1.49 2.56 8.77
CA VAL A 100 -1.38 1.71 9.96
C VAL A 100 -1.84 2.47 11.19
N GLY A 101 -2.74 1.87 11.97
CA GLY A 101 -3.28 2.49 13.17
C GLY A 101 -4.28 1.61 13.90
N HIS A 102 -4.72 2.07 15.06
CA HIS A 102 -5.85 1.45 15.76
C HIS A 102 -7.17 1.86 15.10
N LEU A 103 -8.08 0.91 14.90
CA LEU A 103 -9.39 1.16 14.29
C LEU A 103 -10.42 1.51 15.37
N GLY A 104 -11.39 2.36 15.04
CA GLY A 104 -12.49 2.73 15.93
C GLY A 104 -12.34 4.10 16.62
N ARG A 105 -13.22 4.39 17.59
CA ARG A 105 -13.22 5.64 18.38
C ARG A 105 -13.66 5.40 19.82
N GLY A 106 -13.12 6.18 20.75
CA GLY A 106 -13.51 6.13 22.16
C GLY A 106 -13.26 4.74 22.77
N SER A 107 -14.28 4.16 23.40
CA SER A 107 -14.20 2.81 23.98
C SER A 107 -14.20 1.68 22.95
N GLY A 108 -14.41 1.97 21.67
CA GLY A 108 -14.39 0.98 20.58
C GLY A 108 -13.09 0.98 19.77
N VAL A 109 -12.02 1.56 20.30
CA VAL A 109 -10.68 1.50 19.65
C VAL A 109 -10.10 0.10 19.80
N SER A 110 -9.58 -0.48 18.72
CA SER A 110 -8.92 -1.79 18.72
C SER A 110 -7.73 -1.80 19.68
N ASP A 111 -7.47 -2.93 20.33
CA ASP A 111 -6.30 -3.12 21.20
C ASP A 111 -5.01 -3.46 20.43
N HIS A 112 -5.13 -3.76 19.14
CA HIS A 112 -4.04 -4.03 18.21
C HIS A 112 -4.05 -3.01 17.05
N LEU A 113 -2.91 -2.90 16.39
CA LEU A 113 -2.78 -2.16 15.14
C LEU A 113 -3.40 -2.95 14.00
N SER A 114 -3.99 -2.23 13.05
CA SER A 114 -4.47 -2.76 11.78
C SER A 114 -3.77 -2.03 10.64
N VAL A 115 -3.59 -2.74 9.52
CA VAL A 115 -3.09 -2.19 8.26
C VAL A 115 -4.26 -2.06 7.31
N VAL A 116 -4.54 -0.85 6.83
CA VAL A 116 -5.62 -0.55 5.89
C VAL A 116 -5.02 -0.29 4.52
N MET A 117 -5.45 -1.08 3.53
CA MET A 117 -4.93 -1.06 2.18
C MET A 117 -6.03 -0.82 1.14
N PRO A 118 -5.92 0.21 0.31
CA PRO A 118 -6.75 0.34 -0.89
C PRO A 118 -6.31 -0.63 -1.99
N ILE A 119 -7.27 -1.35 -2.55
CA ILE A 119 -7.07 -2.33 -3.61
C ILE A 119 -7.85 -1.89 -4.85
N GLY A 120 -7.21 -2.00 -6.01
CA GLY A 120 -7.75 -1.69 -7.32
C GLY A 120 -6.71 -1.09 -8.26
N ALA A 121 -7.05 -1.01 -9.55
CA ALA A 121 -6.22 -0.30 -10.50
C ALA A 121 -6.47 1.21 -10.44
N GLN A 122 -5.43 1.97 -10.76
CA GLN A 122 -5.52 3.40 -11.03
C GLN A 122 -6.28 3.65 -12.34
N PRO A 123 -7.38 4.42 -12.38
CA PRO A 123 -8.19 4.60 -13.58
C PRO A 123 -7.45 5.40 -14.66
N ALA A 124 -6.82 4.70 -15.60
CA ALA A 124 -6.12 5.28 -16.75
C ALA A 124 -6.88 5.14 -18.08
N GLY A 125 -8.20 5.35 -18.05
CA GLY A 125 -9.02 5.57 -19.25
C GLY A 125 -9.86 4.39 -19.76
N ILE A 126 -9.68 3.17 -19.26
CA ILE A 126 -10.58 2.03 -19.53
C ILE A 126 -11.11 1.54 -18.20
N LEU A 127 -12.43 1.60 -17.99
CA LEU A 127 -13.10 1.20 -16.73
C LEU A 127 -13.56 -0.24 -16.71
N ASP A 128 -13.55 -0.93 -17.86
CA ASP A 128 -14.01 -2.30 -17.95
C ASP A 128 -13.23 -3.17 -16.94
N ASP A 129 -13.98 -3.85 -16.06
CA ASP A 129 -13.49 -4.75 -15.01
C ASP A 129 -12.71 -4.08 -13.86
N TYR A 130 -12.86 -2.76 -13.65
CA TYR A 130 -12.30 -2.08 -12.48
C TYR A 130 -13.04 -2.46 -11.20
N LYS A 131 -12.49 -3.43 -10.47
CA LYS A 131 -12.88 -3.71 -9.09
C LYS A 131 -11.99 -2.92 -8.14
N SER A 132 -12.60 -2.42 -7.07
CA SER A 132 -11.86 -1.79 -5.99
C SER A 132 -12.44 -2.17 -4.65
N SER A 133 -11.57 -2.24 -3.65
CA SER A 133 -11.96 -2.43 -2.27
C SER A 133 -11.03 -1.66 -1.33
N ILE A 134 -11.45 -1.51 -0.08
CA ILE A 134 -10.54 -1.22 1.03
C ILE A 134 -10.57 -2.43 1.94
N ILE A 135 -9.40 -2.95 2.25
CA ILE A 135 -9.24 -4.09 3.16
C ILE A 135 -8.49 -3.63 4.41
N ALA A 136 -8.89 -4.15 5.58
CA ALA A 136 -8.12 -4.06 6.79
C ALA A 136 -7.63 -5.44 7.22
N LEU A 137 -6.37 -5.47 7.64
CA LEU A 137 -5.69 -6.66 8.13
C LEU A 137 -5.16 -6.39 9.53
N ASP A 138 -5.12 -7.43 10.37
CA ASP A 138 -4.37 -7.38 11.62
C ASP A 138 -2.89 -7.14 11.29
N ALA A 139 -2.28 -6.14 11.92
CA ALA A 139 -0.94 -5.69 11.56
C ALA A 139 0.17 -6.68 11.92
N LYS A 140 -0.09 -7.60 12.86
CA LYS A 140 0.84 -8.61 13.35
C LYS A 140 0.72 -9.92 12.58
N THR A 141 -0.48 -10.32 12.17
CA THR A 141 -0.72 -11.63 11.54
C THR A 141 -0.99 -11.54 10.04
N GLY A 142 -1.43 -10.39 9.54
CA GLY A 142 -1.90 -10.23 8.16
C GLY A 142 -3.27 -10.88 7.91
N GLU A 143 -3.97 -11.32 8.95
CA GLU A 143 -5.32 -11.89 8.84
C GLU A 143 -6.33 -10.79 8.50
N LYS A 144 -7.29 -11.12 7.63
CA LYS A 144 -8.32 -10.17 7.21
C LYS A 144 -9.31 -9.92 8.33
N GLU A 145 -9.42 -8.66 8.75
CA GLU A 145 -10.42 -8.21 9.72
C GLU A 145 -11.76 -7.90 9.03
N TRP A 146 -11.70 -7.09 7.98
CA TRP A 146 -12.86 -6.70 7.17
C TRP A 146 -12.44 -6.23 5.79
N GLU A 147 -13.40 -6.21 4.87
CA GLU A 147 -13.23 -5.69 3.52
C GLU A 147 -14.50 -4.98 3.07
N PHE A 148 -14.32 -3.78 2.53
CA PHE A 148 -15.37 -3.00 1.90
C PHE A 148 -15.13 -2.99 0.39
N ALA A 149 -15.92 -3.76 -0.35
CA ALA A 149 -15.92 -3.72 -1.81
C ALA A 149 -16.79 -2.56 -2.30
N PHE A 150 -16.24 -1.75 -3.19
CA PHE A 150 -17.01 -0.68 -3.83
C PHE A 150 -17.92 -1.25 -4.92
N PRO A 151 -19.04 -0.59 -5.23
CA PRO A 151 -19.78 -0.84 -6.46
C PRO A 151 -18.89 -0.65 -7.70
N ASP A 152 -19.29 -1.24 -8.81
CA ASP A 152 -18.61 -1.05 -10.09
C ASP A 152 -18.65 0.43 -10.49
N TYR A 153 -17.47 0.97 -10.84
CA TYR A 153 -17.36 2.33 -11.33
C TYR A 153 -18.04 2.45 -12.70
N ILE A 154 -18.99 3.37 -12.81
CA ILE A 154 -19.65 3.70 -14.09
C ILE A 154 -18.93 4.83 -14.84
N ASP A 155 -18.06 5.57 -14.16
CA ASP A 155 -17.25 6.68 -14.68
C ASP A 155 -15.95 6.78 -13.85
N ILE A 156 -14.89 7.41 -14.40
CA ILE A 156 -13.61 7.64 -13.71
C ILE A 156 -13.71 8.85 -12.75
N LEU A 157 -14.85 9.52 -12.72
CA LEU A 157 -15.12 10.76 -12.01
C LEU A 157 -16.26 10.54 -11.02
N ASP A 158 -16.16 11.16 -9.85
CA ASP A 158 -17.29 11.27 -8.93
C ASP A 158 -18.41 12.12 -9.54
N ALA A 159 -19.65 11.86 -9.11
CA ALA A 159 -20.82 12.56 -9.60
C ALA A 159 -20.70 14.08 -9.35
N GLY A 160 -20.65 14.86 -10.43
CA GLY A 160 -20.52 16.33 -10.38
C GLY A 160 -19.09 16.85 -10.60
N ASP A 161 -18.08 15.98 -10.68
CA ASP A 161 -16.68 16.40 -10.78
C ASP A 161 -16.15 16.54 -12.21
N ARG A 162 -17.00 16.33 -13.23
CA ARG A 162 -16.65 16.48 -14.65
C ARG A 162 -16.05 17.85 -14.98
N THR A 163 -16.67 18.93 -14.50
CA THR A 163 -16.15 20.28 -14.71
C THR A 163 -14.80 20.50 -14.02
N ARG A 164 -14.58 19.92 -12.82
CA ARG A 164 -13.28 20.03 -12.12
C ARG A 164 -12.17 19.27 -12.83
N TYR A 165 -12.50 18.12 -13.41
CA TYR A 165 -11.58 17.32 -14.21
C TYR A 165 -11.12 18.10 -15.46
N GLU A 166 -12.05 18.69 -16.21
CA GLU A 166 -11.75 19.50 -17.40
C GLU A 166 -10.86 20.71 -17.08
N HIS A 167 -10.93 21.23 -15.84
CA HIS A 167 -10.07 22.30 -15.35
C HIS A 167 -8.80 21.82 -14.63
N GLY A 168 -8.52 20.51 -14.59
CA GLY A 168 -7.29 19.95 -14.02
C GLY A 168 -7.18 20.06 -12.50
N THR A 169 -8.31 20.14 -11.79
CA THR A 169 -8.37 20.38 -10.33
C THR A 169 -8.90 19.19 -9.53
N LEU A 170 -9.12 18.05 -10.18
CA LEU A 170 -9.79 16.90 -9.58
C LEU A 170 -8.83 15.97 -8.82
N CYS A 171 -9.25 15.53 -7.63
CA CYS A 171 -8.71 14.33 -6.98
C CYS A 171 -9.29 13.09 -7.66
N LEU A 172 -8.45 12.26 -8.27
CA LEU A 172 -8.91 10.99 -8.86
C LEU A 172 -9.41 10.05 -7.75
N PRO A 173 -10.47 9.27 -8.00
CA PRO A 173 -11.02 8.36 -7.00
C PRO A 173 -10.02 7.26 -6.63
N ASN A 174 -10.38 6.51 -5.59
CA ASN A 174 -9.62 5.36 -5.13
C ASN A 174 -9.32 4.39 -6.30
N PRO A 175 -8.10 3.84 -6.40
CA PRO A 175 -7.04 3.81 -5.39
C PRO A 175 -5.80 4.63 -5.75
N TYR A 176 -5.97 5.92 -6.07
CA TYR A 176 -4.83 6.85 -6.08
C TYR A 176 -4.46 7.34 -4.67
N GLY A 177 -5.46 7.54 -3.81
CA GLY A 177 -5.27 8.07 -2.46
C GLY A 177 -4.89 6.98 -1.45
N SER A 178 -3.94 7.29 -0.57
CA SER A 178 -3.68 6.47 0.61
C SER A 178 -4.56 6.97 1.77
N PRO A 179 -5.23 6.09 2.54
CA PRO A 179 -5.71 6.48 3.86
C PRO A 179 -4.49 6.95 4.67
N SER A 180 -4.61 8.07 5.39
CA SER A 180 -3.50 8.66 6.17
C SER A 180 -3.97 9.16 7.51
#